data_AF-A0A379VU74-F1
#
_entry.id   AF-A0A379VU74-F1
#
_cell.length_a   1.000
_cell.length_b   1.000
_cell.length_c   1.000
_cell.angle_alpha   90.00
_cell.angle_beta   90.00
_cell.angle_gamma   90.00
#
_symmetry.space_group_name_H-M   'P 1'
#
loop_
_entity.id
_entity.type
_entity.pdbx_description
1 polymer ?
#
loop_
_entity_poly.entity_id
_entity_poly.type
_entity_poly.pdbx_seq_one_letter_code
_entity_poly.pdbx_strand_id
1 'polypeptide(L)' 'MQRFLEHVADVRLLLLVQGDQPRYRLVELHRKRVESGERSVLVGLQSFAEGLDLKGELLTPGPYP' A
#
# COMPACT_ATOMS: atom_id res chain seq x y z
N MET A 1 -4.30 3.76 -13.13
CA MET A 1 -4.30 2.68 -12.12
C MET A 1 -4.91 1.37 -12.58
N GLN A 2 -6.08 1.35 -13.23
CA GLN A 2 -6.69 0.09 -13.70
C GLN A 2 -5.76 -0.79 -14.57
N ARG A 3 -5.09 -0.21 -15.58
CA ARG A 3 -4.12 -0.97 -16.41
C ARG A 3 -2.95 -1.57 -15.65
N PHE A 4 -2.50 -0.94 -14.55
CA PHE A 4 -1.43 -1.50 -13.72
C PHE A 4 -1.93 -2.73 -12.97
N LEU A 5 -3.14 -2.65 -12.40
CA LEU A 5 -3.77 -3.74 -11.66
C LEU A 5 -4.02 -4.99 -12.53
N GLU A 6 -4.21 -4.82 -13.84
CA GLU A 6 -4.32 -5.94 -14.80
C GLU A 6 -3.02 -6.75 -14.89
N HIS A 7 -1.85 -6.11 -14.69
CA HIS A 7 -0.54 -6.78 -14.77
C HIS A 7 -0.10 -7.39 -13.44
N VAL A 8 -0.79 -7.10 -12.34
CA VAL A 8 -0.48 -7.59 -10.99
C VAL A 8 -1.68 -8.30 -10.36
N ALA A 9 -2.50 -8.93 -11.19
CA ALA A 9 -3.74 -9.61 -10.78
C ALA A 9 -3.51 -10.61 -9.65
N ASP A 10 -2.38 -11.32 -9.66
CA ASP A 10 -2.02 -12.36 -8.68
C ASP A 10 -1.75 -11.80 -7.27
N VAL A 11 -1.40 -10.52 -7.16
CA VAL A 11 -1.13 -9.84 -5.87
C VAL A 11 -2.19 -8.79 -5.54
N ARG A 12 -3.28 -8.72 -6.31
CA ARG A 12 -4.31 -7.69 -6.19
C ARG A 12 -4.97 -7.64 -4.81
N LEU A 13 -5.07 -8.78 -4.11
CA LEU A 13 -5.57 -8.85 -2.73
C LEU A 13 -4.64 -8.19 -1.70
N LEU A 14 -3.34 -8.10 -2.01
CA LEU A 14 -2.32 -7.47 -1.17
C LEU A 14 -2.27 -5.95 -1.35
N LEU A 15 -2.82 -5.44 -2.46
CA LEU A 15 -2.76 -4.02 -2.84
C LEU A 15 -3.89 -3.22 -2.23
N LEU A 16 -3.53 -2.08 -1.65
CA LEU A 16 -4.43 -1.08 -1.09
C LEU A 16 -4.27 0.21 -1.90
N VAL A 17 -5.22 0.49 -2.79
CA VAL A 17 -5.07 1.53 -3.82
C VAL A 17 -5.74 2.84 -3.40
N GLN A 18 -5.03 3.95 -3.58
CA GLN A 18 -5.57 5.29 -3.38
C GLN A 18 -6.80 5.51 -4.28
N GLY A 19 -7.91 5.93 -3.67
CA GLY A 19 -9.20 6.13 -4.34
C GLY A 19 -10.24 5.08 -3.98
N ASP A 20 -9.84 3.88 -3.56
CA ASP A 20 -10.77 2.83 -3.12
C ASP A 20 -11.38 3.14 -1.75
N GLN A 21 -10.58 3.75 -0.86
CA GLN A 21 -11.00 4.20 0.47
C GLN A 21 -10.29 5.51 0.83
N PRO A 22 -10.79 6.25 1.83
CA PRO A 22 -10.06 7.38 2.41
C PRO A 22 -8.65 6.99 2.84
N ARG A 23 -7.67 7.88 2.66
CA ARG A 23 -6.26 7.63 2.96
C ARG A 23 -6.03 7.04 4.37
N TYR A 24 -6.68 7.60 5.39
CA TYR A 24 -6.50 7.13 6.77
C TYR A 24 -6.91 5.66 6.96
N ARG A 25 -7.97 5.20 6.28
CA ARG A 25 -8.44 3.80 6.32
C ARG A 25 -7.48 2.86 5.64
N LEU A 26 -6.91 3.26 4.49
CA LEU A 26 -5.91 2.46 3.78
C LEU A 26 -4.66 2.26 4.65
N VAL A 27 -4.22 3.32 5.33
CA VAL A 27 -3.08 3.28 6.25
C VAL A 27 -3.36 2.41 7.47
N GLU A 28 -4.53 2.55 8.08
CA GLU A 28 -4.92 1.74 9.24
C GLU A 28 -4.98 0.25 8.89
N LEU A 29 -5.59 -0.10 7.75
CA LEU A 29 -5.66 -1.47 7.26
C LEU A 29 -4.26 -2.02 6.91
N HIS A 30 -3.41 -1.19 6.33
CA HIS A 30 -2.03 -1.56 6.06
C HIS A 30 -1.27 -1.89 7.34
N ARG A 31 -1.37 -1.04 8.38
CA ARG A 31 -0.76 -1.28 9.69
C ARG A 31 -1.24 -2.59 10.30
N LYS A 32 -2.56 -2.83 10.32
CA LYS A 32 -3.14 -4.07 10.84
C LYS A 32 -2.58 -5.32 10.15
N ARG A 33 -2.44 -5.29 8.82
CA ARG A 33 -1.86 -6.41 8.06
C ARG A 33 -0.38 -6.61 8.38
N VAL A 34 0.42 -5.54 8.43
CA VAL A 34 1.85 -5.69 8.75
C VAL A 34 2.05 -6.18 10.19
N GLU A 35 1.27 -5.66 11.14
CA GLU A 35 1.28 -6.09 12.54
C GLU A 35 0.84 -7.56 12.70
N SER A 36 -0.04 -8.08 11.84
CA SER A 36 -0.40 -9.51 11.81
C SER A 36 0.62 -10.40 11.08
N GLY A 37 1.71 -9.83 10.55
CA GLY A 37 2.71 -10.54 9.76
C GLY A 37 2.26 -10.80 8.31
N GLU A 38 1.15 -10.22 7.88
CA GLU A 38 0.66 -10.30 6.50
C GLU A 38 1.36 -9.29 5.60
N ARG A 39 1.53 -9.68 4.33
CA ARG A 39 2.05 -8.78 3.31
C ARG A 39 0.97 -7.76 2.94
N SER A 40 1.36 -6.49 2.86
CA SER A 40 0.44 -5.41 2.51
C SER A 40 1.20 -4.35 1.72
N VAL A 41 0.59 -3.82 0.66
CA VAL A 41 1.23 -2.85 -0.23
C VAL A 41 0.28 -1.69 -0.48
N LEU A 42 0.68 -0.48 -0.10
CA LEU A 42 -0.04 0.75 -0.42
C LEU A 42 0.37 1.22 -1.81
N VAL A 43 -0.62 1.44 -2.70
CA VAL A 43 -0.39 1.91 -4.07
C VAL A 43 -1.09 3.25 -4.24
N GLY A 44 -0.33 4.30 -4.51
CA GLY A 44 -0.86 5.65 -4.65
C GLY A 44 0.05 6.56 -5.46
N LEU A 45 -0.44 7.77 -5.70
CA LEU A 45 0.34 8.85 -6.29
C LEU A 45 1.27 9.47 -5.23
N GLN A 46 2.17 10.37 -5.64
CA GLN A 46 3.14 11.01 -4.74
C GLN A 46 2.50 11.65 -3.49
N SER A 47 1.31 12.23 -3.62
CA SER A 47 0.53 12.81 -2.51
C SER A 47 0.14 11.81 -1.43
N PHE A 48 0.18 10.51 -1.72
CA PHE A 48 -0.06 9.46 -0.75
C PHE A 48 1.12 9.29 0.21
N ALA A 49 2.36 9.37 -0.31
CA ALA A 49 3.57 9.26 0.50
C ALA A 49 3.84 10.52 1.33
N GLU A 50 3.32 11.68 0.91
CA GLU A 50 3.54 12.96 1.57
C GLU A 50 2.87 13.02 2.96
N GLY A 51 3.68 13.16 4.02
CA GLY A 51 3.22 13.17 5.41
C GLY A 51 2.78 11.80 5.95
N LEU A 52 3.20 10.70 5.32
CA LEU A 52 2.93 9.36 5.79
C LEU A 52 3.97 8.95 6.85
N ASP A 53 3.61 9.02 8.14
CA ASP A 53 4.48 8.55 9.24
C ASP A 53 4.27 7.05 9.50
N LEU A 54 4.86 6.23 8.62
CA LEU A 54 4.99 4.79 8.81
C LEU A 54 6.37 4.51 9.42
N LYS A 55 6.39 4.00 10.67
CA LYS A 55 7.63 3.53 11.32
C LYS A 55 8.27 2.44 10.47
N GLY A 56 9.60 2.41 10.37
CA GLY A 56 10.35 1.67 9.33
C GLY A 56 10.01 0.20 9.09
N GLU A 57 9.47 -0.54 10.06
CA GLU A 57 8.98 -1.92 9.84
C GLU A 57 7.71 -1.99 8.97
N LEU A 58 6.99 -0.88 8.85
CA LEU A 58 5.78 -0.71 8.04
C LEU A 58 6.10 -0.21 6.63
N LEU A 59 7.37 0.05 6.31
CA LEU A 59 7.75 0.64 5.03
C LEU A 59 9.11 0.10 4.57
N THR A 60 9.10 -0.94 3.74
CA THR A 60 10.28 -1.34 2.97
C THR A 60 10.13 -0.80 1.54
N PRO A 61 11.01 0.11 1.07
CA PRO A 61 10.98 0.53 -0.32
C PRO A 61 11.24 -0.67 -1.23
N GLY A 62 10.45 -0.81 -2.30
CA GLY A 62 10.68 -1.86 -3.29
C GLY A 62 12.06 -1.73 -3.93
N PRO A 63 12.67 -2.84 -4.39
CA PRO A 63 13.94 -2.76 -5.09
C PRO A 63 13.78 -1.84 -6.30
N TYR A 64 14.59 -0.78 -6.34
CA TYR A 64 14.74 0.04 -7.53
C TYR A 64 15.39 -0.81 -8.63
N PRO A 65 14.97 -0.70 -9.90
CA PRO A 65 15.82 -1.14 -11.01
C PRO A 65 17.09 -0.28 -11.10
#